data_AF-A0A097KPG6-F1
#
_entry.id   AF-A0A097KPG6-F1
#
_cell.length_a   1.000
_cell.length_b   1.000
_cell.length_c   1.000
_cell.angle_alpha   90.00
_cell.angle_beta   90.00
_cell.angle_gamma   90.00
#
_symmetry.space_group_name_H-M   'P 1'
#
loop_
_entity.id
_entity.type
_entity.pdbx_description
1 polymer ?
#
loop_
_entity_poly.entity_id
_entity_poly.type
_entity_poly.pdbx_seq_one_letter_code
_entity_poly.pdbx_strand_id
1 'polypeptide(L)'
;MEVIMMILTLFTNLPFGEGFGFNTNILETNIINLAVVLGVVISFVGDALKSLLDNRKQTIVKNLLEAEQRAIEAEEKLNKAQNQLQAAKQKAIEIREQGLLTAEQEKKLCIRQAEQDAKRLETLKYETLEFQQKKIINQISQQVVKLALNQVRDKLNTKLEKTFHTSVNNFNIVLFTNYKMK
;
A
#
# COMPACT_ATOMS: atom_id res chain seq x y z
N MET A 1 12.31 33.37 87.87
CA MET A 1 11.73 33.46 89.23
C MET A 1 10.56 34.45 89.32
N GLU A 2 10.33 35.33 88.34
CA GLU A 2 9.17 36.25 88.31
C GLU A 2 7.91 35.64 87.64
N VAL A 3 8.09 34.87 86.57
CA VAL A 3 6.96 34.35 85.76
C VAL A 3 6.16 33.24 86.46
N ILE A 4 6.81 32.48 87.36
CA ILE A 4 6.16 31.42 88.15
C ILE A 4 5.35 32.03 89.32
N MET A 5 5.74 33.20 89.85
CA MET A 5 4.98 33.93 90.87
C MET A 5 3.77 34.68 90.31
N MET A 6 3.78 35.04 89.01
CA MET A 6 2.63 35.66 88.34
C MET A 6 1.52 34.64 88.03
N ILE A 7 1.88 33.39 87.72
CA ILE A 7 0.92 32.31 87.49
C ILE A 7 0.30 31.84 88.82
N LEU A 8 1.06 31.85 89.93
CA LEU A 8 0.57 31.40 91.24
C LEU A 8 -0.38 32.41 91.92
N THR A 9 -0.25 33.70 91.62
CA THR A 9 -1.15 34.76 92.14
C THR A 9 -2.49 34.84 91.38
N LEU A 10 -2.52 34.42 90.11
CA LEU A 10 -3.75 34.36 89.29
C LEU A 10 -4.75 33.28 89.72
N PHE A 11 -4.35 32.30 90.54
CA PHE A 11 -5.22 31.24 91.06
C PHE A 11 -5.76 31.50 92.49
N THR A 12 -5.39 32.61 93.14
CA THR A 12 -5.68 32.82 94.59
C THR A 12 -6.85 33.77 94.90
N ASN A 13 -7.48 34.38 93.90
CA ASN A 13 -8.68 35.21 94.08
C ASN A 13 -9.92 34.57 93.44
N LEU A 14 -10.20 33.32 93.82
CA LEU A 14 -11.50 32.68 93.63
C LEU A 14 -12.42 33.12 94.79
N PRO A 15 -13.40 34.00 94.58
CA PRO A 15 -14.46 34.17 95.57
C PRO A 15 -15.22 32.84 95.69
N PHE A 16 -15.09 32.22 96.86
CA PHE A 16 -15.85 31.06 97.25
C PHE A 16 -17.33 31.45 97.41
N GLY A 17 -18.17 30.86 96.56
CA GLY A 17 -19.56 30.54 96.87
C GLY A 17 -20.45 31.70 97.30
N GLU A 18 -20.83 32.56 96.35
CA GLU A 18 -22.20 33.08 96.36
C GLU A 18 -23.14 31.95 95.93
N GLY A 19 -24.27 31.83 96.62
CA GLY A 19 -25.15 30.66 96.57
C GLY A 19 -25.55 30.19 95.17
N PHE A 20 -25.85 28.90 95.06
CA PHE A 20 -26.48 28.28 93.90
C PHE A 20 -27.92 28.80 93.75
N GLY A 21 -28.06 30.05 93.35
CA GLY A 21 -29.28 30.57 92.74
C GLY A 21 -29.22 30.21 91.26
N PHE A 22 -30.21 29.47 90.76
CA PHE A 22 -30.38 29.29 89.32
C PHE A 22 -30.61 30.67 88.70
N ASN A 23 -29.55 31.28 88.19
CA ASN A 23 -29.66 32.46 87.37
C ASN A 23 -30.26 32.01 86.03
N THR A 24 -31.58 32.12 85.89
CA THR A 24 -32.29 31.79 84.66
C THR A 24 -31.69 32.49 83.44
N ASN A 25 -30.97 33.60 83.64
CA ASN A 25 -30.22 34.32 82.61
C ASN A 25 -29.08 33.51 81.94
N ILE A 26 -28.48 32.52 82.63
CA ILE A 26 -27.42 31.67 82.04
C ILE A 26 -28.02 30.56 81.16
N LEU A 27 -29.11 29.94 81.61
CA LEU A 27 -29.78 28.87 80.86
C LEU A 27 -30.68 29.42 79.74
N GLU A 28 -31.22 30.62 79.89
CA GLU A 28 -32.11 31.21 78.91
C GLU A 28 -31.29 31.99 77.86
N THR A 29 -30.52 33.01 78.26
CA THR A 29 -29.87 33.92 77.30
C THR A 29 -28.70 33.27 76.53
N ASN A 30 -27.83 32.50 77.19
CA ASN A 30 -26.67 31.89 76.52
C ASN A 30 -27.03 30.65 75.69
N ILE A 31 -27.95 29.80 76.18
CA ILE A 31 -28.39 28.61 75.43
C ILE A 31 -29.24 29.04 74.23
N ILE A 32 -30.12 30.03 74.37
CA ILE A 32 -30.90 30.55 73.24
C ILE A 32 -29.97 31.15 72.17
N ASN A 33 -28.98 31.98 72.56
CA ASN A 33 -28.03 32.55 71.61
C ASN A 33 -27.19 31.46 70.91
N LEU A 34 -26.69 30.47 71.66
CA LEU A 34 -25.94 29.35 71.10
C LEU A 34 -26.81 28.51 70.16
N ALA A 35 -28.06 28.23 70.50
CA ALA A 35 -28.99 27.47 69.67
C ALA A 35 -29.31 28.19 68.35
N VAL A 36 -29.49 29.52 68.39
CA VAL A 36 -29.67 30.34 67.18
C VAL A 36 -28.42 30.30 66.30
N VAL A 37 -27.23 30.46 66.87
CA VAL A 37 -25.95 30.37 66.12
C VAL A 37 -25.76 28.96 65.54
N LEU A 38 -26.03 27.90 66.30
CA LEU A 38 -25.96 26.52 65.81
C LEU A 38 -26.96 26.26 64.69
N GLY A 39 -28.18 26.78 64.79
CA GLY A 39 -29.18 26.68 63.72
C GLY A 39 -28.70 27.33 62.44
N VAL A 40 -28.16 28.55 62.51
CA VAL A 40 -27.58 29.27 61.35
C VAL A 40 -26.39 28.49 60.78
N VAL A 41 -25.45 28.02 61.61
CA VAL A 41 -24.28 27.26 61.14
C VAL A 41 -24.68 25.95 60.49
N ILE A 42 -25.59 25.17 61.09
CA ILE A 42 -26.06 23.90 60.52
C ILE A 42 -26.77 24.14 59.18
N SER A 43 -27.62 25.17 59.06
CA SER A 43 -28.28 25.48 57.80
C SER A 43 -27.29 25.92 56.72
N PHE A 44 -26.47 26.95 56.96
CA PHE A 44 -25.61 27.49 55.90
C PHE A 44 -24.39 26.61 55.60
N VAL A 45 -23.70 26.11 56.65
CA VAL A 45 -22.48 25.28 56.47
C VAL A 45 -22.88 23.84 56.11
N GLY A 46 -23.94 23.32 56.71
CA GLY A 46 -24.44 21.98 56.38
C GLY A 46 -24.88 21.87 54.92
N ASP A 47 -25.60 22.87 54.40
CA ASP A 47 -26.02 22.88 52.98
C ASP A 47 -24.81 22.97 52.03
N ALA A 48 -23.81 23.81 52.35
CA ALA A 48 -22.58 23.92 51.56
C ALA A 48 -21.78 22.60 51.54
N LEU A 49 -21.61 21.96 52.71
CA LEU A 49 -20.91 20.67 52.81
C LEU A 49 -21.68 19.55 52.11
N LYS A 50 -23.01 19.51 52.26
CA LYS A 50 -23.86 18.52 51.59
C LYS A 50 -23.79 18.64 50.08
N SER A 51 -23.79 19.87 49.55
CA SER A 51 -23.62 20.14 48.12
C SER A 51 -22.25 19.68 47.60
N LEU A 52 -21.17 19.94 48.34
CA LEU A 52 -19.82 19.48 47.98
C LEU A 52 -19.71 17.94 47.98
N LEU A 53 -20.29 17.27 48.99
CA LEU A 53 -20.31 15.82 49.06
C LEU A 53 -21.14 15.21 47.93
N ASP A 54 -22.29 15.78 47.61
CA ASP A 54 -23.13 15.29 46.51
C ASP A 54 -22.45 15.50 45.16
N ASN A 55 -21.82 16.66 44.93
CA ASN A 55 -21.03 16.92 43.72
C ASN A 55 -19.86 15.92 43.57
N ARG A 56 -19.14 15.64 44.66
CA ARG A 56 -18.08 14.62 44.66
C ARG A 56 -18.62 13.23 44.35
N LYS A 57 -19.73 12.84 44.98
CA LYS A 57 -20.40 11.56 44.71
C LYS A 57 -20.80 11.44 43.24
N GLN A 58 -21.45 12.47 42.68
CA GLN A 58 -21.86 12.50 41.28
C GLN A 58 -20.64 12.39 40.34
N THR A 59 -19.55 13.09 40.65
CA THR A 59 -18.32 13.07 39.84
C THR A 59 -17.65 11.68 39.89
N ILE A 60 -17.60 11.04 41.06
CA ILE A 60 -17.05 9.67 41.17
C ILE A 60 -17.89 8.68 40.36
N VAL A 61 -19.22 8.73 40.51
CA VAL A 61 -20.13 7.85 39.75
C VAL A 61 -19.99 8.09 38.25
N LYS A 62 -19.95 9.35 37.82
CA LYS A 62 -19.74 9.71 36.41
C LYS A 62 -18.42 9.17 35.88
N ASN A 63 -17.32 9.40 36.60
CA ASN A 63 -15.99 8.93 36.19
C ASN A 63 -15.92 7.41 36.11
N LEU A 64 -16.60 6.69 37.01
CA LEU A 64 -16.66 5.24 37.01
C LEU A 64 -17.44 4.72 35.79
N LEU A 65 -18.61 5.30 35.50
CA LEU A 65 -19.41 4.96 34.32
C LEU A 65 -18.65 5.28 33.02
N GLU A 66 -17.97 6.41 32.94
CA GLU A 66 -17.13 6.76 31.78
C GLU A 66 -15.91 5.85 31.62
N ALA A 67 -15.35 5.34 32.71
CA ALA A 67 -14.26 4.37 32.66
C ALA A 67 -14.76 3.00 32.21
N GLU A 68 -15.91 2.55 32.71
CA GLU A 68 -16.57 1.31 32.30
C GLU A 68 -16.94 1.34 30.82
N GLN A 69 -17.58 2.42 30.36
CA GLN A 69 -17.92 2.61 28.94
C GLN A 69 -16.67 2.57 28.05
N ARG A 70 -15.59 3.26 28.46
CA ARG A 70 -14.32 3.23 27.71
C ARG A 70 -13.68 1.84 27.69
N ALA A 71 -13.81 1.06 28.77
CA ALA A 71 -13.31 -0.30 28.81
C ALA A 71 -14.08 -1.21 27.84
N ILE A 72 -15.41 -1.13 27.84
CA ILE A 72 -16.28 -1.87 26.91
C ILE A 72 -15.94 -1.51 25.45
N GLU A 73 -15.84 -0.22 25.14
CA GLU A 73 -15.48 0.21 23.77
C GLU A 73 -14.08 -0.26 23.35
N ALA A 74 -13.12 -0.28 24.27
CA ALA A 74 -11.78 -0.77 24.00
C ALA A 74 -11.77 -2.29 23.73
N GLU A 75 -12.55 -3.04 24.48
CA GLU A 75 -12.73 -4.48 24.29
C GLU A 75 -13.42 -4.79 22.94
N GLU A 76 -14.48 -4.07 22.60
CA GLU A 76 -15.14 -4.20 21.29
C GLU A 76 -14.19 -3.88 20.13
N LYS A 77 -13.41 -2.79 20.25
CA LYS A 77 -12.40 -2.41 19.25
C LYS A 77 -11.32 -3.49 19.12
N LEU A 78 -10.88 -4.06 20.24
CA LEU A 78 -9.90 -5.15 20.24
C LEU A 78 -10.44 -6.39 19.54
N ASN A 79 -11.65 -6.83 19.90
CA ASN A 79 -12.30 -7.99 19.27
C ASN A 79 -12.47 -7.78 17.75
N LYS A 80 -12.90 -6.58 17.35
CA LYS A 80 -13.01 -6.22 15.93
C LYS A 80 -11.66 -6.27 15.21
N ALA A 81 -10.61 -5.72 15.82
CA ALA A 81 -9.26 -5.74 15.27
C ALA A 81 -8.70 -7.17 15.15
N GLN A 82 -8.95 -8.03 16.14
CA GLN A 82 -8.56 -9.44 16.10
C GLN A 82 -9.26 -10.20 14.97
N ASN A 83 -10.57 -10.00 14.81
CA ASN A 83 -11.34 -10.61 13.71
C ASN A 83 -10.83 -10.14 12.34
N GLN A 84 -10.55 -8.84 12.20
CA GLN A 84 -9.97 -8.27 10.98
C GLN A 84 -8.57 -8.84 10.69
N LEU A 85 -7.75 -9.01 11.73
CA LEU A 85 -6.42 -9.61 11.59
C LEU A 85 -6.51 -11.08 11.14
N GLN A 86 -7.44 -11.85 11.69
CA GLN A 86 -7.65 -13.23 11.28
C GLN A 86 -8.10 -13.33 9.82
N ALA A 87 -9.06 -12.50 9.41
CA ALA A 87 -9.53 -12.43 8.02
C ALA A 87 -8.39 -12.01 7.07
N ALA A 88 -7.58 -11.03 7.46
CA ALA A 88 -6.43 -10.59 6.67
C ALA A 88 -5.37 -11.68 6.52
N LYS A 89 -5.08 -12.44 7.59
CA LYS A 89 -4.17 -13.59 7.55
C LYS A 89 -4.68 -14.67 6.59
N GLN A 90 -5.96 -15.01 6.66
CA GLN A 90 -6.55 -16.00 5.77
C GLN A 90 -6.46 -15.55 4.30
N LYS A 91 -6.83 -14.30 4.02
CA LYS A 91 -6.71 -13.71 2.69
C LYS A 91 -5.27 -13.67 2.19
N ALA A 92 -4.30 -13.42 3.06
CA ALA A 92 -2.88 -13.44 2.68
C ALA A 92 -2.41 -14.86 2.28
N ILE A 93 -2.90 -15.90 2.96
CA ILE A 93 -2.64 -17.30 2.59
C ILE A 93 -3.24 -17.60 1.21
N GLU A 94 -4.50 -17.24 0.99
CA GLU A 94 -5.19 -17.43 -0.30
C GLU A 94 -4.46 -16.72 -1.44
N ILE A 95 -4.04 -15.46 -1.25
CA ILE A 95 -3.26 -14.70 -2.23
C ILE A 95 -1.94 -15.39 -2.52
N ARG A 96 -1.26 -15.93 -1.49
CA ARG A 96 0.00 -16.64 -1.66
C ARG A 96 -0.19 -17.92 -2.47
N GLU A 97 -1.20 -18.72 -2.16
CA GLU A 97 -1.50 -19.96 -2.88
C GLU A 97 -1.88 -19.68 -4.34
N GLN A 98 -2.77 -18.71 -4.58
CA GLN A 98 -3.13 -18.28 -5.92
C GLN A 98 -1.91 -17.75 -6.69
N GLY A 99 -1.08 -16.94 -6.04
CA GLY A 99 0.15 -16.40 -6.64
C GLY A 99 1.13 -17.50 -7.07
N LEU A 100 1.28 -18.57 -6.28
CA LEU A 100 2.11 -19.72 -6.65
C LEU A 100 1.55 -20.46 -7.86
N LEU A 101 0.23 -20.70 -7.90
CA LEU A 101 -0.43 -21.35 -9.03
C LEU A 101 -0.30 -20.54 -10.32
N THR A 102 -0.57 -19.23 -10.25
CA THR A 102 -0.43 -18.33 -11.39
C THR A 102 1.02 -18.25 -11.87
N ALA A 103 2.00 -18.16 -10.96
CA ALA A 103 3.41 -18.14 -11.33
C ALA A 103 3.84 -19.44 -12.04
N GLU A 104 3.34 -20.60 -11.60
CA GLU A 104 3.62 -21.87 -12.28
C GLU A 104 2.99 -21.94 -13.67
N GLN A 105 1.76 -21.45 -13.82
CA GLN A 105 1.06 -21.38 -15.10
C GLN A 105 1.77 -20.44 -16.08
N GLU A 106 2.16 -19.25 -15.64
CA GLU A 106 2.93 -18.28 -16.43
C GLU A 106 4.29 -18.83 -16.85
N LYS A 107 5.00 -19.51 -15.94
CA LYS A 107 6.24 -20.20 -16.28
C LYS A 107 6.03 -21.23 -17.40
N LYS A 108 5.00 -22.06 -17.30
CA LYS A 108 4.65 -23.06 -18.32
C LYS A 108 4.28 -22.41 -19.65
N LEU A 109 3.53 -21.31 -19.63
CA LEU A 109 3.16 -20.54 -20.82
C LEU A 109 4.40 -19.96 -21.50
N CYS A 110 5.28 -19.30 -20.73
CA CYS A 110 6.51 -18.70 -21.21
C CYS A 110 7.43 -19.73 -21.88
N ILE A 111 7.63 -20.89 -21.25
CA ILE A 111 8.43 -21.98 -21.83
C ILE A 111 7.80 -22.46 -23.14
N ARG A 112 6.49 -22.71 -23.17
CA ARG A 112 5.80 -23.16 -24.39
C ARG A 112 5.92 -22.14 -25.52
N GLN A 113 5.79 -20.86 -25.21
CA GLN A 113 5.92 -19.79 -26.20
C GLN A 113 7.35 -19.72 -26.73
N ALA A 114 8.36 -19.79 -25.85
CA ALA A 114 9.75 -19.82 -26.25
C ALA A 114 10.08 -21.02 -27.15
N GLU A 115 9.52 -22.21 -26.86
CA GLU A 115 9.66 -23.39 -27.71
C GLU A 115 9.01 -23.20 -29.09
N GLN A 116 7.82 -22.60 -29.15
CA GLN A 116 7.14 -22.29 -30.40
C GLN A 116 7.92 -21.28 -31.24
N ASP A 117 8.44 -20.23 -30.61
CA ASP A 117 9.25 -19.21 -31.27
C ASP A 117 10.57 -19.78 -31.77
N ALA A 118 11.23 -20.65 -30.99
CA ALA A 118 12.43 -21.35 -31.42
C ALA A 118 12.16 -22.23 -32.65
N LYS A 119 11.05 -22.99 -32.65
CA LYS A 119 10.65 -23.82 -33.80
C LYS A 119 10.36 -22.97 -35.03
N ARG A 120 9.66 -21.84 -34.87
CA ARG A 120 9.40 -20.88 -35.95
C ARG A 120 10.70 -20.32 -36.52
N LEU A 121 11.65 -19.97 -35.66
CA LEU A 121 12.96 -19.46 -36.07
C LEU A 121 13.75 -20.52 -36.85
N GLU A 122 13.68 -21.79 -36.44
CA GLU A 122 14.29 -22.88 -37.20
C GLU A 122 13.68 -23.02 -38.60
N THR A 123 12.35 -22.99 -38.72
CA THR A 123 11.67 -23.03 -40.03
C THR A 123 12.12 -21.86 -40.91
N LEU A 124 12.09 -20.64 -40.37
CA LEU A 124 12.54 -19.44 -41.08
C LEU A 124 14.01 -19.53 -41.52
N LYS A 125 14.88 -20.13 -40.71
CA LYS A 125 16.28 -20.39 -41.07
C LYS A 125 16.38 -21.26 -42.32
N TYR A 126 15.64 -22.37 -42.38
CA TYR A 126 15.67 -23.27 -43.54
C TYR A 126 15.09 -22.61 -44.80
N GLU A 127 13.95 -21.92 -44.68
CA GLU A 127 13.35 -21.17 -45.79
C GLU A 127 14.30 -20.09 -46.32
N THR A 128 14.97 -19.36 -45.41
CA THR A 128 15.95 -18.34 -45.78
C THR A 128 17.14 -18.96 -46.50
N LEU A 129 17.68 -20.09 -46.01
CA LEU A 129 18.79 -20.78 -46.66
C LEU A 129 18.42 -21.22 -48.08
N GLU A 130 17.24 -21.81 -48.27
CA GLU A 130 16.76 -22.23 -49.59
C GLU A 130 16.61 -21.04 -50.54
N PHE A 131 16.02 -19.94 -50.06
CA PHE A 131 15.90 -18.70 -50.84
C PHE A 131 17.27 -18.14 -51.26
N GLN A 132 18.24 -18.08 -50.33
CA GLN A 132 19.59 -17.59 -50.62
C GLN A 132 20.32 -18.51 -51.59
N GLN A 133 20.18 -19.83 -51.47
CA GLN A 133 20.75 -20.79 -52.42
C GLN A 133 20.23 -20.54 -53.84
N LYS A 134 18.90 -20.45 -54.01
CA LYS A 134 18.30 -20.16 -55.33
C LYS A 134 18.78 -18.81 -55.89
N LYS A 135 18.89 -17.79 -55.02
CA LYS A 135 19.41 -16.48 -55.40
C LYS A 135 20.85 -16.56 -55.90
N ILE A 136 21.74 -17.26 -55.18
CA ILE A 136 23.15 -17.43 -55.55
C ILE A 136 23.26 -18.20 -56.87
N ILE A 137 22.50 -19.29 -57.05
CA ILE A 137 22.51 -20.06 -58.30
C ILE A 137 22.12 -19.18 -59.48
N ASN A 138 21.07 -18.37 -59.35
CA ASN A 138 20.66 -17.43 -60.39
C ASN A 138 21.74 -16.39 -60.69
N GLN A 139 22.40 -15.85 -59.66
CA GLN A 139 23.50 -14.89 -59.84
C GLN A 139 24.71 -15.52 -60.56
N ILE A 140 25.11 -16.73 -60.17
CA ILE A 140 26.21 -17.46 -60.82
C ILE A 140 25.83 -17.77 -62.26
N SER A 141 24.62 -18.26 -62.52
CA SER A 141 24.14 -18.55 -63.88
C SER A 141 24.21 -17.31 -64.79
N GLN A 142 23.73 -16.16 -64.30
CA GLN A 142 23.83 -14.89 -65.03
C GLN A 142 25.28 -14.48 -65.31
N GLN A 143 26.19 -14.66 -64.34
CA GLN A 143 27.61 -14.36 -64.52
C GLN A 143 28.26 -15.29 -65.55
N VAL A 144 27.96 -16.59 -65.49
CA VAL A 144 28.48 -17.59 -66.45
C VAL A 144 27.96 -17.28 -67.86
N VAL A 145 26.67 -16.99 -68.02
CA VAL A 145 26.09 -16.58 -69.30
C VAL A 145 26.78 -15.33 -69.84
N LYS A 146 27.00 -14.31 -68.98
CA LYS A 146 27.72 -13.09 -69.37
C LYS A 146 29.15 -13.38 -69.82
N LEU A 147 29.88 -14.22 -69.10
CA LEU A 147 31.25 -14.61 -69.47
C LEU A 147 31.29 -15.39 -70.78
N ALA A 148 30.37 -16.34 -70.97
CA ALA A 148 30.25 -17.10 -72.20
C ALA A 148 29.92 -16.20 -73.40
N LEU A 149 28.98 -15.26 -73.24
CA LEU A 149 28.65 -14.28 -74.28
C LEU A 149 29.84 -13.37 -74.61
N ASN A 150 30.60 -12.92 -73.61
CA ASN A 150 31.82 -12.15 -73.82
C ASN A 150 32.86 -12.95 -74.60
N GLN A 151 33.09 -14.21 -74.23
CA GLN A 151 34.05 -15.07 -74.93
C GLN A 151 33.62 -15.40 -76.36
N VAL A 152 32.31 -15.58 -76.60
CA VAL A 152 31.76 -15.72 -77.95
C VAL A 152 31.97 -14.43 -78.75
N ARG A 153 31.69 -13.26 -78.15
CA ARG A 153 31.94 -11.95 -78.77
C ARG A 153 33.40 -11.78 -79.16
N ASP A 154 34.34 -12.12 -78.28
CA ASP A 154 35.77 -12.01 -78.54
C ASP A 154 36.21 -12.97 -79.66
N LYS A 155 35.75 -14.23 -79.64
CA LYS A 155 36.02 -15.20 -80.71
C LYS A 155 35.44 -14.75 -82.05
N LEU A 156 34.20 -14.25 -82.07
CA LEU A 156 33.60 -13.69 -83.28
C LEU A 156 34.44 -12.52 -83.80
N ASN A 157 34.83 -11.57 -82.95
CA ASN A 157 35.69 -10.45 -83.33
C ASN A 157 37.00 -10.90 -84.02
N THR A 158 37.59 -12.02 -83.58
CA THR A 158 38.82 -12.56 -84.19
C THR A 158 38.61 -13.40 -85.46
N LYS A 159 37.41 -14.00 -85.64
CA LYS A 159 37.09 -14.93 -86.75
C LYS A 159 36.17 -14.34 -87.83
N LEU A 160 35.90 -13.04 -87.79
CA LEU A 160 35.10 -12.33 -88.79
C LEU A 160 35.86 -12.21 -90.12
N GLU A 161 35.90 -13.32 -90.86
CA GLU A 161 36.37 -13.36 -92.23
C GLU A 161 35.27 -12.89 -93.18
N LYS A 162 35.64 -12.30 -94.32
CA LYS A 162 34.70 -11.71 -95.30
C LYS A 162 33.64 -12.72 -95.77
N THR A 163 34.01 -13.99 -95.90
CA THR A 163 33.14 -15.10 -96.30
C THR A 163 32.08 -15.41 -95.23
N PHE A 164 32.46 -15.42 -93.96
CA PHE A 164 31.56 -15.62 -92.83
C PHE A 164 30.53 -14.48 -92.72
N HIS A 165 30.97 -13.22 -92.88
CA HIS A 165 30.08 -12.06 -92.91
C HIS A 165 29.00 -12.15 -94.00
N THR A 166 29.38 -12.50 -95.24
CA THR A 166 28.43 -12.64 -96.35
C THR A 166 27.45 -13.78 -96.11
N SER A 167 27.91 -14.91 -95.55
CA SER A 167 27.05 -16.05 -95.20
C SER A 167 25.99 -15.69 -94.15
N VAL A 168 26.39 -15.01 -93.06
CA VAL A 168 25.46 -14.56 -92.01
C VAL A 168 24.47 -13.53 -92.54
N ASN A 169 24.92 -12.55 -93.34
CA ASN A 169 24.02 -11.57 -93.95
C ASN A 169 23.01 -12.22 -94.90
N ASN A 170 23.45 -13.16 -95.73
CA ASN A 170 22.56 -13.87 -96.64
C ASN A 170 21.53 -14.72 -95.87
N PHE A 171 21.95 -15.40 -94.79
CA PHE A 171 21.03 -16.12 -93.91
C PHE A 171 19.98 -15.20 -93.27
N ASN A 172 20.39 -14.02 -92.78
CA ASN A 172 19.47 -13.03 -92.24
C ASN A 172 18.52 -12.48 -93.32
N ILE A 173 19.00 -12.19 -94.54
CA ILE A 173 18.16 -11.76 -95.66
C ILE A 173 17.08 -12.82 -95.95
N VAL A 174 17.44 -14.10 -95.98
CA VAL A 174 16.49 -15.22 -96.17
C VAL A 174 15.47 -15.31 -95.03
N LEU A 175 15.89 -15.13 -93.77
CA LEU A 175 14.96 -15.09 -92.64
C LEU A 175 13.98 -13.91 -92.77
N PHE A 176 14.46 -12.72 -93.13
CA PHE A 176 13.62 -11.53 -93.32
C PHE A 176 12.66 -11.66 -94.49
N THR A 177 13.08 -12.23 -95.62
CA THR A 177 12.19 -12.45 -96.77
C THR A 177 11.14 -13.52 -96.49
N ASN A 178 11.48 -14.57 -95.76
CA ASN A 178 10.52 -15.59 -95.30
C ASN A 178 9.55 -15.08 -94.22
N TYR A 179 9.95 -14.08 -93.43
CA TYR A 179 9.08 -13.44 -92.44
C TYR A 179 7.98 -12.55 -93.07
N LYS A 180 8.18 -12.08 -94.31
CA LYS A 180 7.23 -11.24 -95.05
C LYS A 180 6.27 -12.00 -95.97
N MET A 181 6.19 -13.32 -95.89
CA MET A 181 5.24 -14.13 -96.66
C MET A 181 4.03 -14.55 -95.81
N LYS A 182 3.36 -13.57 -95.20
CA LYS A 182 1.97 -13.68 -94.75
C LYS A 182 1.31 -12.30 -94.75
#